data_AF-A0A7S3K4E0-F1
#
_entry.id   AF-A0A7S3K4E0-F1
#
_cell.length_a   1.000
_cell.length_b   1.000
_cell.length_c   1.000
_cell.angle_alpha   90.00
_cell.angle_beta   90.00
_cell.angle_gamma   90.00
#
_symmetry.space_group_name_H-M   'P 1'
#
loop_
_entity.id
_entity.type
_entity.pdbx_description
1 polymer ?
#
loop_
_entity_poly.entity_id
_entity_poly.type
_entity_poly.pdbx_seq_one_letter_code
_entity_poly.pdbx_strand_id
1 'polypeptide(L)'
;MSSEEELGKENRERFHWEERDLTAWIRQWLEMNINDATLIDNEAHKIRCRESYRDDGECVLQSRKNEMFVVYGLDLIVKWYAQRRLGDRVLGEARGRIQITNFCSTLDEEEYIVQGEWQYKRPLSQGTPGLEGLDAGSKIDADASDIEIDLRNAVSQLFLGPLKQRLQELRTQLNRIPIEKANTGSIPDPQPLPKIDHLPMKRAEASTREFVQSLKAQMRSPNFEARLEEIRTGTRSDGDFRSMCLTDADIPIIVAALPPKKKNKNEHSNNGTKSKDLTSLDLSYNEITDAGLQPLLCALATGAAPSLRTLRFDQTKLSDVAKKQFIGLTSIRKNITLLSSPSISVDVDDE
;
A
#
# COMPACT_ATOMS: atom_id res chain seq x y z
N MET A 1 34.85 -71.84 -3.36
CA MET A 1 35.64 -70.74 -2.75
C MET A 1 35.41 -69.39 -3.46
N SER A 2 34.20 -69.11 -3.97
CA SER A 2 33.89 -67.85 -4.69
C SER A 2 32.81 -67.01 -4.00
N SER A 3 32.03 -67.58 -3.08
CA SER A 3 30.87 -66.91 -2.47
C SER A 3 31.20 -66.15 -1.19
N GLU A 4 32.16 -66.61 -0.37
CA GLU A 4 32.53 -65.95 0.89
C GLU A 4 33.44 -64.73 0.68
N GLU A 5 34.28 -64.73 -0.35
CA GLU A 5 35.08 -63.54 -0.71
C GLU A 5 34.25 -62.44 -1.37
N GLU A 6 33.17 -62.77 -2.08
CA GLU A 6 32.21 -61.78 -2.61
C GLU A 6 31.35 -61.18 -1.49
N LEU A 7 30.83 -62.01 -0.57
CA LEU A 7 30.12 -61.54 0.63
C LEU A 7 30.99 -60.67 1.55
N GLY A 8 32.29 -60.97 1.66
CA GLY A 8 33.24 -60.15 2.42
C GLY A 8 33.59 -58.79 1.80
N LYS A 9 33.44 -58.66 0.47
CA LYS A 9 33.65 -57.39 -0.25
C LYS A 9 32.41 -56.51 -0.22
N GLU A 10 31.20 -57.06 -0.40
CA GLU A 10 29.95 -56.31 -0.27
C GLU A 10 29.78 -55.70 1.13
N ASN A 11 30.29 -56.36 2.16
CA ASN A 11 30.21 -55.87 3.54
C ASN A 11 31.27 -54.82 3.88
N ARG A 12 32.35 -54.66 3.10
CA ARG A 12 33.34 -53.59 3.36
C ARG A 12 32.93 -52.24 2.78
N GLU A 13 32.12 -52.24 1.72
CA GLU A 13 31.71 -51.00 1.05
C GLU A 13 30.51 -50.32 1.69
N ARG A 14 29.63 -51.05 2.40
CA ARG A 14 28.47 -50.49 3.12
C ARG A 14 28.80 -49.81 4.46
N PHE A 15 30.05 -49.86 4.95
CA PHE A 15 30.36 -49.62 6.37
C PHE A 15 30.65 -48.17 6.80
N HIS A 16 30.45 -47.17 5.95
CA HIS A 16 30.73 -45.76 6.31
C HIS A 16 29.63 -44.79 5.89
N TRP A 17 28.41 -45.27 5.73
CA TRP A 17 27.30 -44.47 5.25
C TRP A 17 26.39 -44.28 6.45
N GLU A 18 26.44 -43.09 7.04
CA GLU A 18 25.47 -42.72 8.07
C GLU A 18 24.44 -41.78 7.44
N GLU A 19 23.18 -42.16 7.55
CA GLU A 19 22.06 -41.35 7.10
C GLU A 19 21.22 -40.90 8.29
N ARG A 20 20.83 -39.63 8.28
CA ARG A 20 19.93 -39.08 9.28
C ARG A 20 18.82 -38.31 8.62
N ASP A 21 17.58 -38.73 8.90
CA ASP A 21 16.37 -38.06 8.42
C ASP A 21 16.22 -36.66 9.04
N LEU A 22 15.99 -35.66 8.18
CA LEU A 22 15.75 -34.26 8.54
C LEU A 22 14.29 -33.85 8.35
N THR A 23 13.37 -34.78 8.07
CA THR A 23 11.95 -34.50 7.84
C THR A 23 11.31 -33.73 9.01
N ALA A 24 11.63 -34.11 10.25
CA ALA A 24 11.13 -33.41 11.44
C ALA A 24 11.67 -31.97 11.54
N TRP A 25 12.94 -31.78 11.18
CA TRP A 25 13.60 -30.48 11.18
C TRP A 25 12.94 -29.53 10.17
N ILE A 26 12.67 -30.02 8.95
CA ILE A 26 11.99 -29.23 7.91
C ILE A 26 10.58 -28.86 8.32
N ARG A 27 9.81 -29.80 8.90
CA ARG A 27 8.46 -29.51 9.39
C ARG A 27 8.47 -28.37 10.40
N GLN A 28 9.38 -28.44 11.39
CA GLN A 28 9.53 -27.40 12.39
C GLN A 28 9.96 -26.06 11.75
N TRP A 29 10.86 -26.08 10.76
CA TRP A 29 11.28 -24.88 10.05
C TRP A 29 10.10 -24.23 9.31
N LEU A 30 9.29 -25.02 8.59
CA LEU A 30 8.12 -24.55 7.84
C LEU A 30 7.05 -23.96 8.77
N GLU A 31 6.79 -24.61 9.90
CA GLU A 31 5.88 -24.11 10.93
C GLU A 31 6.32 -22.75 11.49
N MET A 32 7.62 -22.57 11.68
CA MET A 32 8.17 -21.35 12.27
C MET A 32 8.25 -20.17 11.28
N ASN A 33 8.55 -20.46 10.01
CA ASN A 33 8.96 -19.44 9.03
C ASN A 33 7.96 -19.20 7.91
N ILE A 34 7.04 -20.14 7.66
CA ILE A 34 6.03 -20.06 6.60
C ILE A 34 4.62 -20.01 7.20
N ASN A 35 4.27 -20.85 8.17
CA ASN A 35 2.90 -20.89 8.68
C ASN A 35 2.50 -19.56 9.31
N ASP A 36 1.29 -19.10 8.98
CA ASP A 36 0.73 -17.80 9.38
C ASP A 36 1.59 -16.56 9.05
N ALA A 37 2.67 -16.70 8.27
CA ALA A 37 3.54 -15.60 7.89
C ALA A 37 2.79 -14.63 6.97
N THR A 38 2.69 -13.36 7.37
CA THR A 38 2.16 -12.30 6.51
C THR A 38 3.29 -11.80 5.60
N LEU A 39 3.26 -12.20 4.34
CA LEU A 39 4.29 -11.88 3.36
C LEU A 39 4.05 -10.56 2.63
N ILE A 40 2.81 -10.05 2.64
CA ILE A 40 2.44 -8.73 2.12
C ILE A 40 1.41 -8.11 3.06
N ASP A 41 1.65 -6.88 3.52
CA ASP A 41 0.67 -6.05 4.24
C ASP A 41 0.85 -4.57 3.86
N ASN A 42 0.19 -4.18 2.76
CA ASN A 42 0.17 -2.80 2.26
C ASN A 42 -1.27 -2.24 2.27
N GLU A 43 -1.48 -1.00 1.82
CA GLU A 43 -2.81 -0.35 1.83
C GLU A 43 -3.85 -1.08 0.96
N ALA A 44 -3.36 -1.76 -0.07
CA ALA A 44 -4.13 -2.34 -1.15
C ALA A 44 -4.38 -3.84 -0.96
N HIS A 45 -3.44 -4.56 -0.36
CA HIS A 45 -3.42 -6.02 -0.27
C HIS A 45 -2.84 -6.48 1.05
N LYS A 46 -3.45 -7.51 1.63
CA LYS A 46 -2.82 -8.34 2.65
C LYS A 46 -2.78 -9.77 2.20
N ILE A 47 -1.59 -10.34 2.08
CA ILE A 47 -1.40 -11.74 1.66
C ILE A 47 -0.57 -12.45 2.73
N ARG A 48 -1.11 -13.55 3.25
CA ARG A 48 -0.46 -14.40 4.24
C ARG A 48 -0.45 -15.86 3.81
N CYS A 49 0.60 -16.55 4.19
CA CYS A 49 0.58 -17.99 4.30
C CYS A 49 -0.37 -18.40 5.43
N ARG A 50 -1.06 -19.52 5.27
CA ARG A 50 -1.88 -20.10 6.33
C ARG A 50 -1.21 -21.33 6.90
N GLU A 51 -0.90 -22.25 6.02
CA GLU A 51 -0.41 -23.57 6.37
C GLU A 51 0.48 -24.02 5.23
N SER A 52 1.62 -24.57 5.58
CA SER A 52 2.51 -25.26 4.68
C SER A 52 2.69 -26.67 5.18
N TYR A 53 2.67 -27.61 4.25
CA TYR A 53 2.99 -28.99 4.54
C TYR A 53 3.70 -29.58 3.33
N ARG A 54 4.48 -30.61 3.63
CA ARG A 54 5.14 -31.45 2.64
C ARG A 54 4.10 -32.42 2.09
N ASP A 55 3.98 -32.48 0.77
CA ASP A 55 3.14 -33.46 0.11
C ASP A 55 3.91 -34.78 -0.08
N ASP A 56 5.16 -34.68 -0.56
CA ASP A 56 6.03 -35.83 -0.79
C ASP A 56 7.53 -35.47 -0.68
N GLY A 57 8.40 -36.49 -0.73
CA GLY A 57 9.84 -36.37 -0.89
C GLY A 57 10.66 -36.89 0.27
N GLU A 58 11.97 -36.66 0.24
CA GLU A 58 12.94 -37.06 1.28
C GLU A 58 13.93 -35.94 1.58
N CYS A 59 14.41 -35.85 2.83
CA CYS A 59 15.53 -34.98 3.19
C CYS A 59 16.41 -35.70 4.19
N VAL A 60 17.62 -36.02 3.77
CA VAL A 60 18.57 -36.83 4.53
C VAL A 60 19.91 -36.11 4.60
N LEU A 61 20.51 -36.14 5.79
CA LEU A 61 21.90 -35.79 5.98
C LEU A 61 22.72 -37.06 5.79
N GLN A 62 23.56 -37.09 4.75
CA GLN A 62 24.48 -38.18 4.47
C GLN A 62 25.87 -37.84 5.01
N SER A 63 26.53 -38.83 5.61
CA SER A 63 27.95 -38.78 5.96
C SER A 63 28.71 -39.87 5.23
N ARG A 64 29.76 -39.49 4.50
CA ARG A 64 30.62 -40.40 3.74
C ARG A 64 32.05 -39.87 3.73
N LYS A 65 33.03 -40.73 4.09
CA LYS A 65 34.47 -40.40 4.03
C LYS A 65 34.82 -39.07 4.74
N ASN A 66 34.24 -38.83 5.91
CA ASN A 66 34.36 -37.59 6.71
C ASN A 66 33.75 -36.32 6.05
N GLU A 67 33.10 -36.45 4.90
CA GLU A 67 32.29 -35.38 4.32
C GLU A 67 30.84 -35.58 4.71
N MET A 68 30.14 -34.48 4.96
CA MET A 68 28.70 -34.46 5.22
C MET A 68 28.03 -33.54 4.22
N PHE A 69 26.86 -33.94 3.72
CA PHE A 69 26.05 -33.13 2.83
C PHE A 69 24.57 -33.48 3.00
N VAL A 70 23.70 -32.53 2.73
CA VAL A 70 22.25 -32.74 2.77
C VAL A 70 21.77 -33.04 1.36
N VAL A 71 21.05 -34.13 1.20
CA VAL A 71 20.30 -34.46 -0.02
C VAL A 71 18.84 -34.27 0.28
N TYR A 72 18.15 -33.52 -0.56
CA TYR A 72 16.71 -33.33 -0.43
C TYR A 72 16.06 -33.22 -1.80
N GLY A 73 14.83 -33.72 -1.88
CA GLY A 73 13.91 -33.53 -2.99
C GLY A 73 12.52 -33.49 -2.41
N LEU A 74 11.88 -32.33 -2.43
CA LEU A 74 10.64 -32.06 -1.72
C LEU A 74 9.61 -31.48 -2.69
N ASP A 75 8.36 -31.91 -2.49
CA ASP A 75 7.20 -31.23 -3.03
C ASP A 75 6.46 -30.54 -1.88
N LEU A 76 6.33 -29.22 -1.99
CA LEU A 76 5.78 -28.37 -0.94
C LEU A 76 4.44 -27.80 -1.39
N ILE A 77 3.45 -27.84 -0.49
CA ILE A 77 2.17 -27.17 -0.69
C ILE A 77 2.06 -26.06 0.35
N VAL A 78 1.89 -24.83 -0.13
CA VAL A 78 1.66 -23.65 0.71
C VAL A 78 0.26 -23.12 0.47
N LYS A 79 -0.62 -23.26 1.47
CA LYS A 79 -1.93 -22.61 1.47
C LYS A 79 -1.77 -21.13 1.76
N TRP A 80 -2.42 -20.29 0.97
CA TRP A 80 -2.38 -18.84 1.10
C TRP A 80 -3.78 -18.25 1.27
N TYR A 81 -3.80 -17.03 1.80
CA TYR A 81 -5.00 -16.21 1.95
C TYR A 81 -4.66 -14.76 1.62
N ALA A 82 -5.45 -14.17 0.73
CA ALA A 82 -5.28 -12.81 0.25
C ALA A 82 -6.55 -11.98 0.52
N GLN A 83 -6.36 -10.72 0.87
CA GLN A 83 -7.42 -9.73 1.03
C GLN A 83 -7.10 -8.50 0.19
N ARG A 84 -8.10 -8.01 -0.57
CA ARG A 84 -8.06 -6.72 -1.24
C ARG A 84 -8.68 -5.69 -0.31
N ARG A 85 -7.97 -4.60 -0.06
CA ARG A 85 -8.33 -3.59 0.94
C ARG A 85 -8.37 -2.20 0.32
N LEU A 86 -9.17 -1.34 0.94
CA LEU A 86 -9.17 0.10 0.74
C LEU A 86 -9.21 0.75 2.12
N GLY A 87 -8.04 1.09 2.65
CA GLY A 87 -7.88 1.45 4.06
C GLY A 87 -8.21 0.25 4.97
N ASP A 88 -9.06 0.45 5.97
CA ASP A 88 -9.47 -0.60 6.91
C ASP A 88 -10.58 -1.51 6.36
N ARG A 89 -11.15 -1.17 5.19
CA ARG A 89 -12.25 -1.93 4.59
C ARG A 89 -11.71 -3.04 3.69
N VAL A 90 -12.13 -4.27 3.96
CA VAL A 90 -11.90 -5.41 3.07
C VAL A 90 -12.94 -5.38 1.95
N LEU A 91 -12.47 -5.30 0.69
CA LEU A 91 -13.31 -5.30 -0.51
C LEU A 91 -13.58 -6.73 -1.01
N GLY A 92 -12.62 -7.62 -0.81
CA GLY A 92 -12.74 -9.02 -1.20
C GLY A 92 -11.62 -9.87 -0.64
N GLU A 93 -11.85 -11.18 -0.65
CA GLU A 93 -10.93 -12.18 -0.11
C GLU A 93 -10.81 -13.34 -1.09
N ALA A 94 -9.61 -13.92 -1.16
CA ALA A 94 -9.31 -15.11 -1.93
C ALA A 94 -8.44 -16.08 -1.11
N ARG A 95 -8.51 -17.36 -1.45
CA ARG A 95 -7.69 -18.41 -0.85
C ARG A 95 -7.21 -19.35 -1.93
N GLY A 96 -6.12 -20.06 -1.68
CA GLY A 96 -5.64 -21.05 -2.63
C GLY A 96 -4.46 -21.82 -2.09
N ARG A 97 -3.80 -22.54 -3.00
CA ARG A 97 -2.58 -23.27 -2.72
C ARG A 97 -1.52 -22.96 -3.78
N ILE A 98 -0.28 -22.94 -3.37
CA ILE A 98 0.86 -22.89 -4.29
C ILE A 98 1.59 -24.21 -4.10
N GLN A 99 1.73 -24.93 -5.21
CA GLN A 99 2.49 -26.16 -5.27
C GLN A 99 3.88 -25.81 -5.79
N ILE A 100 4.90 -26.12 -5.01
CA ILE A 100 6.29 -25.98 -5.40
C ILE A 100 6.80 -27.39 -5.65
N THR A 101 7.08 -27.70 -6.91
CA THR A 101 7.59 -29.01 -7.32
C THR A 101 9.09 -28.93 -7.53
N ASN A 102 9.77 -30.06 -7.31
CA ASN A 102 11.21 -30.18 -7.54
C ASN A 102 12.06 -29.26 -6.65
N PHE A 103 11.65 -28.99 -5.40
CA PHE A 103 12.53 -28.29 -4.45
C PHE A 103 13.63 -29.25 -3.98
N CYS A 104 14.79 -29.24 -4.66
CA CYS A 104 15.85 -30.21 -4.41
C CYS A 104 17.25 -29.57 -4.25
N SER A 105 18.23 -30.36 -3.80
CA SER A 105 19.59 -29.88 -3.55
C SER A 105 20.42 -29.64 -4.83
N THR A 106 20.01 -30.20 -5.95
CA THR A 106 20.79 -30.22 -7.21
C THR A 106 20.34 -29.22 -8.27
N LEU A 107 19.11 -28.70 -8.19
CA LEU A 107 18.57 -27.77 -9.17
C LEU A 107 18.64 -26.34 -8.64
N ASP A 108 19.04 -25.39 -9.47
CA ASP A 108 19.09 -23.98 -9.08
C ASP A 108 17.76 -23.24 -9.29
N GLU A 109 16.83 -23.85 -10.01
CA GLU A 109 15.51 -23.29 -10.30
C GLU A 109 14.41 -24.27 -9.88
N GLU A 110 13.43 -23.78 -9.12
CA GLU A 110 12.24 -24.54 -8.78
C GLU A 110 11.04 -24.09 -9.62
N GLU A 111 10.11 -25.00 -9.85
CA GLU A 111 8.87 -24.72 -10.57
C GLU A 111 7.74 -24.39 -9.58
N TYR A 112 7.11 -23.24 -9.77
CA TYR A 112 6.06 -22.71 -8.91
C TYR A 112 4.72 -22.77 -9.64
N ILE A 113 3.87 -23.72 -9.25
CA ILE A 113 2.55 -23.89 -9.83
C ILE A 113 1.52 -23.26 -8.88
N VAL A 114 0.96 -22.12 -9.27
CA VAL A 114 -0.07 -21.42 -8.50
C VAL A 114 -1.45 -22.02 -8.83
N GLN A 115 -2.06 -22.71 -7.86
CA GLN A 115 -3.41 -23.27 -7.99
C GLN A 115 -4.37 -22.56 -7.01
N GLY A 116 -5.16 -21.63 -7.55
CA GLY A 116 -6.16 -20.91 -6.75
C GLY A 116 -7.53 -21.57 -6.80
N GLU A 117 -8.14 -21.84 -5.64
CA GLU A 117 -9.60 -21.88 -5.55
C GLU A 117 -10.08 -20.45 -5.27
N TRP A 118 -10.28 -19.69 -6.35
CA TRP A 118 -10.73 -18.30 -6.29
C TRP A 118 -12.17 -18.24 -5.79
N GLN A 119 -12.33 -18.28 -4.47
CA GLN A 119 -13.62 -18.14 -3.83
C GLN A 119 -13.75 -16.73 -3.32
N TYR A 120 -14.30 -15.86 -4.17
CA TYR A 120 -14.70 -14.53 -3.75
C TYR A 120 -15.80 -14.67 -2.68
N LYS A 121 -15.46 -14.28 -1.46
CA LYS A 121 -16.46 -14.04 -0.43
C LYS A 121 -16.69 -12.54 -0.36
N ARG A 122 -17.85 -12.10 -0.84
CA ARG A 122 -18.35 -10.76 -0.52
C ARG A 122 -18.36 -10.66 1.01
N PRO A 123 -17.76 -9.62 1.62
CA PRO A 123 -17.82 -9.45 3.06
C PRO A 123 -19.29 -9.57 3.46
N LEU A 124 -19.60 -10.54 4.33
CA LEU A 124 -20.89 -10.54 5.00
C LEU A 124 -21.05 -9.13 5.53
N SER A 125 -22.16 -8.46 5.20
CA SER A 125 -22.54 -7.19 5.79
C SER A 125 -22.78 -7.42 7.29
N GLN A 126 -21.70 -7.67 8.03
CA GLN A 126 -21.70 -7.69 9.47
C GLN A 126 -22.03 -6.26 9.83
N GLY A 127 -23.22 -6.06 10.40
CA GLY A 127 -23.68 -4.78 10.89
C GLY A 127 -22.68 -4.30 11.92
N THR A 128 -21.71 -3.49 11.50
CA THR A 128 -20.81 -2.80 12.40
C THR A 128 -21.66 -1.79 13.17
N PRO A 129 -21.88 -1.97 14.49
CA PRO A 129 -22.62 -1.00 15.28
C PRO A 129 -21.74 0.25 15.40
N GLY A 130 -22.13 1.36 14.78
CA GLY A 130 -21.42 2.65 14.92
C GLY A 130 -21.16 3.46 13.66
N LEU A 131 -21.63 3.03 12.48
CA LEU A 131 -21.51 3.77 11.22
C LEU A 131 -22.88 4.15 10.63
N GLU A 132 -23.76 4.67 11.48
CA GLU A 132 -24.97 5.40 11.05
C GLU A 132 -24.56 6.82 10.68
N GLY A 133 -24.25 7.08 9.41
CA GLY A 133 -24.03 8.47 8.96
C GLY A 133 -23.22 8.69 7.68
N LEU A 134 -22.60 7.65 7.11
CA LEU A 134 -21.98 7.76 5.78
C LEU A 134 -22.98 7.33 4.71
N ASP A 135 -23.32 8.28 3.83
CA ASP A 135 -24.26 8.17 2.70
C ASP A 135 -24.23 6.77 2.06
N ALA A 136 -25.35 6.04 2.15
CA ALA A 136 -25.56 4.73 1.53
C ALA A 136 -25.60 4.75 -0.02
N GLY A 137 -25.15 5.86 -0.63
CA GLY A 137 -25.27 6.15 -2.06
C GLY A 137 -24.05 5.80 -2.90
N SER A 138 -22.85 5.69 -2.32
CA SER A 138 -21.68 5.20 -3.07
C SER A 138 -21.62 3.68 -3.00
N LYS A 139 -22.50 3.02 -3.77
CA LYS A 139 -22.25 1.65 -4.18
C LYS A 139 -20.95 1.66 -4.98
N ILE A 140 -19.84 1.35 -4.32
CA ILE A 140 -18.65 0.87 -5.00
C ILE A 140 -19.04 -0.53 -5.49
N ASP A 141 -19.80 -0.57 -6.58
CA ASP A 141 -20.05 -1.78 -7.36
C ASP A 141 -18.76 -2.06 -8.16
N ALA A 142 -17.66 -2.27 -7.43
CA ALA A 142 -16.51 -2.93 -8.03
C ALA A 142 -16.99 -4.33 -8.42
N ASP A 143 -16.88 -4.66 -9.70
CA ASP A 143 -17.28 -5.97 -10.18
C ASP A 143 -16.49 -7.03 -9.40
N ALA A 144 -17.18 -8.09 -8.96
CA ALA A 144 -16.52 -9.19 -8.27
C ALA A 144 -15.40 -9.79 -9.14
N SER A 145 -15.57 -9.74 -10.45
CA SER A 145 -14.57 -10.14 -11.45
C SER A 145 -13.28 -9.31 -11.34
N ASP A 146 -13.38 -7.98 -11.19
CA ASP A 146 -12.21 -7.10 -11.13
C ASP A 146 -11.38 -7.35 -9.87
N ILE A 147 -12.05 -7.56 -8.73
CA ILE A 147 -11.38 -7.87 -7.46
C ILE A 147 -10.68 -9.23 -7.53
N GLU A 148 -11.30 -10.21 -8.19
CA GLU A 148 -10.70 -11.52 -8.40
C GLU A 148 -9.44 -11.43 -9.29
N ILE A 149 -9.52 -10.72 -10.41
CA ILE A 149 -8.38 -10.50 -11.31
C ILE A 149 -7.24 -9.78 -10.59
N ASP A 150 -7.55 -8.73 -9.83
CA ASP A 150 -6.57 -7.98 -9.03
C ASP A 150 -5.89 -8.86 -7.98
N LEU A 151 -6.65 -9.66 -7.22
CA LEU A 151 -6.09 -10.60 -6.25
C LEU A 151 -5.23 -11.67 -6.91
N ARG A 152 -5.64 -12.16 -8.09
CA ARG A 152 -4.86 -13.13 -8.87
C ARG A 152 -3.54 -12.57 -9.32
N ASN A 153 -3.53 -11.34 -9.81
CA ASN A 153 -2.32 -10.64 -10.21
C ASN A 153 -1.43 -10.37 -8.99
N ALA A 154 -1.99 -9.92 -7.87
CA ALA A 154 -1.25 -9.67 -6.64
C ALA A 154 -0.59 -10.94 -6.09
N VAL A 155 -1.28 -12.07 -6.06
CA VAL A 155 -0.68 -13.35 -5.63
C VAL A 155 0.42 -13.80 -6.60
N SER A 156 0.19 -13.67 -7.91
CA SER A 156 1.16 -14.15 -8.91
C SER A 156 2.42 -13.28 -8.97
N GLN A 157 2.28 -11.95 -8.85
CA GLN A 157 3.38 -11.01 -9.03
C GLN A 157 4.05 -10.61 -7.72
N LEU A 158 3.27 -10.37 -6.66
CA LEU A 158 3.79 -9.83 -5.41
C LEU A 158 4.12 -10.93 -4.41
N PHE A 159 3.28 -11.96 -4.28
CA PHE A 159 3.42 -12.95 -3.19
C PHE A 159 4.54 -13.96 -3.44
N LEU A 160 4.77 -14.35 -4.70
CA LEU A 160 5.80 -15.34 -5.04
C LEU A 160 7.21 -14.87 -4.68
N GLY A 161 7.54 -13.58 -4.83
CA GLY A 161 8.88 -13.06 -4.51
C GLY A 161 9.29 -13.30 -3.05
N PRO A 162 8.53 -12.80 -2.06
CA PRO A 162 8.77 -13.05 -0.64
C PRO A 162 8.76 -14.54 -0.27
N LEU A 163 7.89 -15.36 -0.89
CA LEU A 163 7.86 -16.80 -0.63
C LEU A 163 9.16 -17.47 -1.13
N LYS A 164 9.61 -17.15 -2.35
CA LYS A 164 10.89 -17.61 -2.90
C LYS A 164 12.05 -17.23 -1.99
N GLN A 165 12.07 -15.99 -1.48
CA GLN A 165 13.09 -15.54 -0.54
C GLN A 165 13.13 -16.41 0.73
N ARG A 166 11.97 -16.78 1.29
CA ARG A 166 11.90 -17.69 2.45
C ARG A 166 12.43 -19.08 2.11
N LEU A 167 12.06 -19.66 0.98
CA LEU A 167 12.54 -20.98 0.56
C LEU A 167 14.04 -20.99 0.26
N GLN A 168 14.58 -19.91 -0.27
CA GLN A 168 16.02 -19.74 -0.46
C GLN A 168 16.77 -19.72 0.88
N GLU A 169 16.16 -19.16 1.91
CA GLU A 169 16.71 -19.19 3.26
C GLU A 169 16.64 -20.59 3.89
N LEU A 170 15.58 -21.36 3.62
CA LEU A 170 15.54 -22.80 3.97
C LEU A 170 16.71 -23.55 3.34
N ARG A 171 16.96 -23.37 2.04
CA ARG A 171 18.11 -23.96 1.34
C ARG A 171 19.43 -23.54 1.99
N THR A 172 19.56 -22.27 2.33
CA THR A 172 20.76 -21.74 3.00
C THR A 172 20.99 -22.40 4.36
N GLN A 173 19.95 -22.57 5.17
CA GLN A 173 20.07 -23.24 6.47
C GLN A 173 20.36 -24.74 6.32
N LEU A 174 19.71 -25.44 5.39
CA LEU A 174 20.01 -26.85 5.10
C LEU A 174 21.47 -27.04 4.69
N ASN A 175 22.02 -26.15 3.87
CA ASN A 175 23.43 -26.19 3.46
C ASN A 175 24.42 -25.89 4.59
N ARG A 176 23.98 -25.27 5.70
CA ARG A 176 24.81 -25.03 6.89
C ARG A 176 24.86 -26.22 7.85
N ILE A 177 23.82 -27.06 7.88
CA ILE A 177 23.72 -28.21 8.79
C ILE A 177 24.98 -29.09 8.78
N PRO A 178 25.55 -29.50 7.63
CA PRO A 178 26.76 -30.33 7.61
C PRO A 178 27.95 -29.67 8.32
N ILE A 179 28.14 -28.36 8.09
CA ILE A 179 29.25 -27.59 8.65
C ILE A 179 29.07 -27.47 10.17
N GLU A 180 27.88 -27.11 10.62
CA GLU A 180 27.60 -26.94 12.05
C GLU A 180 27.62 -28.27 12.81
N LYS A 181 27.14 -29.36 12.20
CA LYS A 181 27.27 -30.69 12.79
C LYS A 181 28.72 -31.16 12.88
N ALA A 182 29.56 -30.87 11.89
CA ALA A 182 30.99 -31.19 11.95
C ALA A 182 31.67 -30.44 13.10
N ASN A 183 31.27 -29.19 13.34
CA ASN A 183 31.87 -28.34 14.37
C ASN A 183 31.36 -28.64 15.79
N THR A 184 30.06 -28.93 15.94
CA THR A 184 29.40 -29.04 17.26
C THR A 184 29.08 -30.49 17.66
N GLY A 185 29.12 -31.44 16.72
CA GLY A 185 28.66 -32.81 16.91
C GLY A 185 27.13 -32.96 16.92
N SER A 186 26.36 -31.87 16.82
CA SER A 186 24.90 -31.86 16.89
C SER A 186 24.28 -31.20 15.66
N ILE A 187 23.05 -31.59 15.30
CA ILE A 187 22.30 -30.89 14.26
C ILE A 187 21.76 -29.60 14.88
N PRO A 188 22.01 -28.43 14.27
CA PRO A 188 21.50 -27.17 14.79
C PRO A 188 19.97 -27.12 14.70
N ASP A 189 19.34 -26.47 15.67
CA ASP A 189 17.89 -26.24 15.62
C ASP A 189 17.53 -25.28 14.48
N PRO A 190 16.33 -25.40 13.88
CA PRO A 190 15.84 -24.46 12.88
C PRO A 190 15.82 -23.01 13.43
N GLN A 191 16.31 -22.05 12.65
CA GLN A 191 16.37 -20.65 13.10
C GLN A 191 15.13 -19.86 12.63
N PRO A 192 14.49 -19.09 13.53
CA PRO A 192 13.40 -18.19 13.15
C PRO A 192 13.95 -17.06 12.29
N LEU A 193 13.25 -16.78 11.20
CA LEU A 193 13.60 -15.68 10.33
C LEU A 193 12.99 -14.37 10.83
N PRO A 194 13.67 -13.23 10.59
CA PRO A 194 13.06 -11.94 10.88
C PRO A 194 11.73 -11.83 10.14
N LYS A 195 10.76 -11.17 10.77
CA LYS A 195 9.53 -10.80 10.06
C LYS A 195 9.93 -10.02 8.82
N ILE A 196 9.30 -10.33 7.68
CA ILE A 196 9.49 -9.54 6.48
C ILE A 196 8.92 -8.17 6.79
N ASP A 197 9.79 -7.23 7.12
CA ASP A 197 9.39 -5.86 7.34
C ASP A 197 8.91 -5.30 6.01
N HIS A 198 7.60 -5.05 5.90
CA HIS A 198 6.99 -4.37 4.74
C HIS A 198 7.32 -2.86 4.69
N LEU A 199 8.13 -2.39 5.64
CA LEU A 199 8.60 -1.00 5.78
C LEU A 199 9.29 -0.44 4.52
N PRO A 200 10.07 -1.18 3.70
CA PRO A 200 10.71 -0.62 2.51
C PRO A 200 9.71 -0.12 1.47
N MET A 201 8.61 -0.83 1.24
CA MET A 201 7.55 -0.36 0.32
C MET A 201 6.83 0.86 0.87
N LYS A 202 6.44 0.85 2.16
CA LYS A 202 5.80 2.01 2.80
C LYS A 202 6.72 3.24 2.82
N ARG A 203 8.03 3.04 3.01
CA ARG A 203 9.03 4.12 2.91
C ARG A 203 9.21 4.61 1.48
N ALA A 204 9.19 3.72 0.48
CA ALA A 204 9.29 4.11 -0.92
C ALA A 204 8.06 4.91 -1.38
N GLU A 205 6.86 4.51 -0.97
CA GLU A 205 5.62 5.25 -1.27
C GLU A 205 5.57 6.59 -0.54
N ALA A 206 5.91 6.63 0.76
CA ALA A 206 6.02 7.87 1.52
C ALA A 206 7.08 8.80 0.91
N SER A 207 8.26 8.27 0.57
CA SER A 207 9.35 9.02 -0.06
C SER A 207 8.97 9.53 -1.44
N THR A 208 8.23 8.76 -2.24
CA THR A 208 7.74 9.21 -3.55
C THR A 208 6.71 10.32 -3.40
N ARG A 209 5.79 10.20 -2.44
CA ARG A 209 4.78 11.23 -2.16
C ARG A 209 5.43 12.51 -1.67
N GLU A 210 6.37 12.42 -0.73
CA GLU A 210 7.15 13.54 -0.22
C GLU A 210 7.98 14.19 -1.34
N PHE A 211 8.63 13.39 -2.19
CA PHE A 211 9.36 13.87 -3.35
C PHE A 211 8.45 14.63 -4.32
N VAL A 212 7.31 14.06 -4.71
CA VAL A 212 6.32 14.72 -5.59
C VAL A 212 5.79 16.00 -4.95
N GLN A 213 5.52 16.01 -3.64
CA GLN A 213 5.10 17.22 -2.94
C GLN A 213 6.18 18.30 -2.93
N SER A 214 7.44 17.92 -2.66
CA SER A 214 8.58 18.84 -2.71
C SER A 214 8.82 19.41 -4.11
N LEU A 215 8.69 18.59 -5.16
CA LEU A 215 8.77 19.04 -6.54
C LEU A 215 7.63 20.01 -6.86
N LYS A 216 6.39 19.70 -6.46
CA LYS A 216 5.25 20.62 -6.65
C LYS A 216 5.45 21.95 -5.92
N ALA A 217 6.01 21.92 -4.71
CA ALA A 217 6.38 23.13 -3.98
C ALA A 217 7.46 23.93 -4.71
N GLN A 218 8.47 23.28 -5.31
CA GLN A 218 9.48 23.93 -6.15
C GLN A 218 8.90 24.49 -7.45
N MET A 219 7.87 23.87 -8.00
CA MET A 219 7.16 24.34 -9.19
C MET A 219 6.08 25.40 -8.90
N ARG A 220 5.92 25.81 -7.63
CA ARG A 220 4.99 26.87 -7.26
C ARG A 220 5.38 28.16 -7.98
N SER A 221 4.39 28.86 -8.54
CA SER A 221 4.65 30.12 -9.22
C SER A 221 5.37 31.10 -8.29
N PRO A 222 6.44 31.79 -8.74
CA PRO A 222 7.16 32.77 -7.92
C PRO A 222 6.27 33.95 -7.51
N ASN A 223 5.15 34.16 -8.21
CA ASN A 223 4.18 35.22 -7.91
C ASN A 223 3.22 34.88 -6.78
N PHE A 224 3.23 33.64 -6.26
CA PHE A 224 2.29 33.21 -5.23
C PHE A 224 2.37 34.08 -3.96
N GLU A 225 3.58 34.27 -3.42
CA GLU A 225 3.80 35.08 -2.21
C GLU A 225 3.47 36.55 -2.44
N ALA A 226 3.81 37.10 -3.61
CA ALA A 226 3.47 38.46 -3.97
C ALA A 226 1.95 38.67 -3.99
N ARG A 227 1.19 37.74 -4.57
CA ARG A 227 -0.29 37.81 -4.59
C ARG A 227 -0.89 37.64 -3.21
N LEU A 228 -0.33 36.78 -2.35
CA LEU A 228 -0.77 36.67 -0.96
C LEU A 228 -0.59 37.98 -0.20
N GLU A 229 0.56 38.65 -0.39
CA GLU A 229 0.82 39.94 0.24
C GLU A 229 -0.09 41.05 -0.30
N GLU A 230 -0.38 41.04 -1.61
CA GLU A 230 -1.33 41.97 -2.21
C GLU A 230 -2.74 41.84 -1.61
N ILE A 231 -3.20 40.62 -1.34
CA ILE A 231 -4.47 40.34 -0.67
C ILE A 231 -4.43 40.77 0.79
N ARG A 232 -3.35 40.44 1.51
CA ARG A 232 -3.15 40.77 2.93
C ARG A 232 -3.15 42.29 3.17
N THR A 233 -2.49 43.03 2.29
CA THR A 233 -2.41 44.49 2.32
C THR A 233 -3.62 45.19 1.72
N GLY A 234 -4.51 44.43 1.04
CA GLY A 234 -5.67 44.97 0.35
C GLY A 234 -5.30 45.91 -0.81
N THR A 235 -4.13 45.73 -1.42
CA THR A 235 -3.73 46.52 -2.61
C THR A 235 -4.52 46.10 -3.85
N ARG A 236 -5.05 44.88 -3.84
CA ARG A 236 -5.76 44.25 -4.95
C ARG A 236 -7.15 43.74 -4.53
N SER A 237 -8.11 43.85 -5.44
CA SER A 237 -9.49 43.37 -5.23
C SER A 237 -9.73 41.97 -5.79
N ASP A 238 -8.82 41.44 -6.60
CA ASP A 238 -8.87 40.10 -7.19
C ASP A 238 -7.69 39.23 -6.72
N GLY A 239 -8.00 38.07 -6.16
CA GLY A 239 -7.04 37.02 -5.83
C GLY A 239 -7.02 35.96 -6.92
N ASP A 240 -6.31 36.21 -8.01
CA ASP A 240 -6.11 35.19 -9.05
C ASP A 240 -4.99 34.23 -8.58
N PHE A 241 -5.28 32.94 -8.49
CA PHE A 241 -4.33 31.88 -8.15
C PHE A 241 -4.36 30.76 -9.18
N ARG A 242 -4.83 31.06 -10.40
CA ARG A 242 -4.95 30.06 -11.45
C ARG A 242 -3.60 29.49 -11.86
N SER A 243 -3.57 28.17 -12.06
CA SER A 243 -2.40 27.47 -12.60
C SER A 243 -1.11 27.76 -11.83
N MET A 244 -1.19 27.86 -10.50
CA MET A 244 -0.04 28.13 -9.64
C MET A 244 0.56 26.86 -9.02
N CYS A 245 0.13 25.69 -9.49
CA CYS A 245 0.51 24.38 -8.96
C CYS A 245 0.16 24.22 -7.48
N LEU A 246 -0.96 24.81 -7.04
CA LEU A 246 -1.39 24.75 -5.65
C LEU A 246 -1.91 23.37 -5.30
N THR A 247 -1.68 23.00 -4.05
CA THR A 247 -2.14 21.75 -3.42
C THR A 247 -2.96 22.06 -2.18
N ASP A 248 -3.53 21.03 -1.56
CA ASP A 248 -4.27 21.14 -0.30
C ASP A 248 -3.48 21.85 0.82
N ALA A 249 -2.15 21.71 0.82
CA ALA A 249 -1.26 22.33 1.81
C ALA A 249 -1.20 23.87 1.71
N ASP A 250 -1.59 24.43 0.56
CA ASP A 250 -1.49 25.87 0.28
C ASP A 250 -2.74 26.64 0.70
N ILE A 251 -3.88 25.94 0.81
CA ILE A 251 -5.15 26.56 1.16
C ILE A 251 -5.14 27.22 2.55
N PRO A 252 -4.57 26.61 3.60
CA PRO A 252 -4.43 27.29 4.89
C PRO A 252 -3.64 28.61 4.81
N ILE A 253 -2.64 28.69 3.94
CA ILE A 253 -1.83 29.89 3.73
C ILE A 253 -2.67 30.99 3.09
N ILE A 254 -3.46 30.64 2.06
CA ILE A 254 -4.41 31.55 1.41
C ILE A 254 -5.46 32.04 2.42
N VAL A 255 -6.00 31.13 3.23
CA VAL A 255 -6.99 31.45 4.27
C VAL A 255 -6.42 32.44 5.28
N ALA A 256 -5.16 32.28 5.70
CA ALA A 256 -4.49 33.20 6.62
C ALA A 256 -4.26 34.60 6.01
N ALA A 257 -4.23 34.72 4.68
CA ALA A 257 -4.13 36.00 3.98
C ALA A 257 -5.48 36.69 3.76
N LEU A 258 -6.62 36.00 3.94
CA LEU A 258 -7.93 36.59 3.71
C LEU A 258 -8.25 37.70 4.72
N PRO A 259 -8.89 38.80 4.26
CA PRO A 259 -9.25 39.88 5.17
C PRO A 259 -10.28 39.38 6.21
N PRO A 260 -10.13 39.72 7.50
CA PRO A 260 -11.01 39.22 8.55
C PRO A 260 -12.43 39.81 8.44
N LYS A 261 -13.36 39.24 9.21
CA LYS A 261 -14.72 39.76 9.36
C LYS A 261 -14.68 41.22 9.86
N LYS A 262 -15.33 42.15 9.14
CA LYS A 262 -15.44 43.56 9.56
C LYS A 262 -16.07 43.62 10.96
N LYS A 263 -15.28 43.95 11.99
CA LYS A 263 -15.81 44.34 13.30
C LYS A 263 -16.50 45.70 13.14
N ASN A 264 -17.57 45.92 13.91
CA ASN A 264 -18.47 47.07 13.77
C ASN A 264 -17.72 48.41 13.58
N LYS A 265 -18.33 49.30 12.77
CA LYS A 265 -17.84 50.62 12.27
C LYS A 265 -17.26 51.61 13.30
N ASN A 266 -17.10 51.23 14.57
CA ASN A 266 -16.67 52.13 15.64
C ASN A 266 -15.15 52.15 15.85
N GLU A 267 -14.38 51.23 15.27
CA GLU A 267 -12.92 51.28 15.31
C GLU A 267 -12.41 52.21 14.19
N HIS A 268 -12.11 53.46 14.57
CA HIS A 268 -11.47 54.48 13.74
C HIS A 268 -10.03 54.05 13.40
N SER A 269 -9.88 53.18 12.39
CA SER A 269 -8.58 52.86 11.81
C SER A 269 -8.04 54.11 11.11
N ASN A 270 -7.08 54.77 11.77
CA ASN A 270 -6.53 56.07 11.42
C ASN A 270 -5.40 56.00 10.37
N ASN A 271 -5.32 54.93 9.57
CA ASN A 271 -4.32 54.80 8.50
C ASN A 271 -4.98 54.95 7.13
N GLY A 272 -4.74 56.10 6.49
CA GLY A 272 -5.38 56.58 5.27
C GLY A 272 -5.11 55.81 3.97
N THR A 273 -4.70 54.54 4.02
CA THR A 273 -4.64 53.68 2.84
C THR A 273 -6.00 53.04 2.61
N LYS A 274 -6.66 53.43 1.51
CA LYS A 274 -7.89 52.76 1.05
C LYS A 274 -7.57 51.31 0.67
N SER A 275 -7.70 50.39 1.64
CA SER A 275 -7.67 48.95 1.38
C SER A 275 -8.81 48.63 0.40
N LYS A 276 -8.47 48.06 -0.76
CA LYS A 276 -9.44 47.46 -1.65
C LYS A 276 -9.96 46.19 -0.98
N ASP A 277 -11.27 46.06 -0.98
CA ASP A 277 -11.93 44.86 -0.52
C ASP A 277 -11.76 43.75 -1.58
N LEU A 278 -11.37 42.54 -1.16
CA LEU A 278 -11.30 41.36 -2.05
C LEU A 278 -12.71 40.99 -2.54
N THR A 279 -12.94 41.06 -3.85
CA THR A 279 -14.23 40.78 -4.50
C THR A 279 -14.22 39.49 -5.32
N SER A 280 -13.07 39.01 -5.79
CA SER A 280 -12.96 37.72 -6.50
C SER A 280 -11.77 36.90 -6.05
N LEU A 281 -11.95 35.58 -5.97
CA LEU A 281 -10.89 34.60 -5.68
C LEU A 281 -10.98 33.47 -6.70
N ASP A 282 -9.90 33.22 -7.43
CA ASP A 282 -9.86 32.23 -8.51
C ASP A 282 -8.78 31.17 -8.21
N LEU A 283 -9.20 29.95 -7.88
CA LEU A 283 -8.34 28.82 -7.55
C LEU A 283 -8.34 27.76 -8.65
N SER A 284 -8.82 28.10 -9.84
CA SER A 284 -8.98 27.17 -10.96
C SER A 284 -7.63 26.61 -11.46
N TYR A 285 -7.65 25.43 -12.08
CA TYR A 285 -6.47 24.76 -12.63
C TYR A 285 -5.38 24.49 -11.58
N ASN A 286 -5.79 24.02 -10.39
CA ASN A 286 -4.89 23.57 -9.34
C ASN A 286 -5.30 22.18 -8.84
N GLU A 287 -4.43 21.50 -8.12
CA GLU A 287 -4.66 20.14 -7.61
C GLU A 287 -5.25 20.15 -6.20
N ILE A 288 -6.31 20.94 -6.01
CA ILE A 288 -7.01 21.05 -4.73
C ILE A 288 -8.11 19.97 -4.68
N THR A 289 -8.15 19.22 -3.58
CA THR A 289 -9.18 18.21 -3.30
C THR A 289 -10.26 18.76 -2.36
N ASP A 290 -11.33 17.99 -2.16
CA ASP A 290 -12.38 18.33 -1.20
C ASP A 290 -11.83 18.60 0.21
N ALA A 291 -10.84 17.83 0.65
CA ALA A 291 -10.24 17.96 1.98
C ALA A 291 -9.44 19.26 2.08
N GLY A 292 -8.63 19.58 1.06
CA GLY A 292 -7.86 20.83 1.01
C GLY A 292 -8.73 22.07 0.97
N LEU A 293 -9.94 21.96 0.42
CA LEU A 293 -10.87 23.09 0.29
C LEU A 293 -11.63 23.42 1.60
N GLN A 294 -11.83 22.44 2.49
CA GLN A 294 -12.61 22.63 3.72
C GLN A 294 -12.17 23.85 4.58
N PRO A 295 -10.88 24.10 4.84
CA PRO A 295 -10.44 25.25 5.62
C PRO A 295 -10.91 26.58 5.01
N LEU A 296 -10.92 26.68 3.69
CA LEU A 296 -11.38 27.88 2.99
C LEU A 296 -12.88 28.08 3.16
N LEU A 297 -13.69 27.03 2.98
CA LEU A 297 -15.14 27.11 3.17
C LEU A 297 -15.51 27.49 4.61
N CYS A 298 -14.83 26.90 5.59
CA CYS A 298 -14.99 27.24 7.00
C CYS A 298 -14.63 28.70 7.29
N ALA A 299 -13.50 29.20 6.77
CA ALA A 299 -13.10 30.59 6.92
C ALA A 299 -14.12 31.56 6.29
N LEU A 300 -14.59 31.25 5.08
CA LEU A 300 -15.59 32.06 4.40
C LEU A 300 -16.93 32.06 5.15
N ALA A 301 -17.37 30.91 5.68
CA ALA A 301 -18.60 30.77 6.46
C ALA A 301 -18.55 31.54 7.79
N THR A 302 -17.37 31.61 8.43
CA THR A 302 -17.16 32.38 9.67
C THR A 302 -17.01 33.89 9.45
N GLY A 303 -16.94 34.32 8.18
CA GLY A 303 -17.02 35.72 7.78
C GLY A 303 -15.71 36.32 7.25
N ALA A 304 -14.69 35.51 6.95
CA ALA A 304 -13.51 35.97 6.22
C ALA A 304 -13.89 36.49 4.83
N ALA A 305 -13.12 37.44 4.30
CA ALA A 305 -13.34 38.11 3.02
C ALA A 305 -14.79 38.59 2.83
N PRO A 306 -15.32 39.49 3.67
CA PRO A 306 -16.75 39.84 3.71
C PRO A 306 -17.31 40.38 2.39
N SER A 307 -16.45 41.00 1.58
CA SER A 307 -16.81 41.60 0.29
C SER A 307 -16.63 40.67 -0.91
N LEU A 308 -16.21 39.41 -0.69
CA LEU A 308 -16.02 38.42 -1.74
C LEU A 308 -17.34 38.12 -2.43
N ARG A 309 -17.35 38.20 -3.76
CA ARG A 309 -18.52 37.99 -4.63
C ARG A 309 -18.32 36.84 -5.59
N THR A 310 -17.11 36.61 -6.07
CA THR A 310 -16.85 35.57 -7.06
C THR A 310 -15.84 34.58 -6.51
N LEU A 311 -16.16 33.31 -6.57
CA LEU A 311 -15.26 32.23 -6.18
C LEU A 311 -15.23 31.17 -7.29
N ARG A 312 -14.03 30.86 -7.80
CA ARG A 312 -13.84 29.96 -8.96
C ARG A 312 -12.92 28.79 -8.64
N PHE A 313 -13.28 27.61 -9.13
CA PHE A 313 -12.54 26.35 -8.95
C PHE A 313 -12.58 25.48 -10.21
N ASP A 314 -12.56 26.12 -11.39
CA ASP A 314 -12.60 25.40 -12.66
C ASP A 314 -11.43 24.41 -12.75
N GLN A 315 -11.66 23.20 -13.28
CA GLN A 315 -10.59 22.21 -13.51
C GLN A 315 -9.76 21.88 -12.26
N THR A 316 -10.45 21.60 -11.15
CA THR A 316 -9.86 21.12 -9.88
C THR A 316 -10.31 19.68 -9.59
N LYS A 317 -9.71 19.01 -8.60
CA LYS A 317 -10.03 17.62 -8.22
C LYS A 317 -11.18 17.55 -7.21
N LEU A 318 -12.21 18.38 -7.39
CA LEU A 318 -13.34 18.47 -6.49
C LEU A 318 -14.45 17.49 -6.89
N SER A 319 -14.99 16.78 -5.90
CA SER A 319 -16.11 15.85 -6.09
C SER A 319 -17.47 16.54 -5.89
N ASP A 320 -18.55 15.78 -6.01
CA ASP A 320 -19.91 16.26 -5.68
C ASP A 320 -20.06 16.62 -4.20
N VAL A 321 -19.20 16.11 -3.32
CA VAL A 321 -19.19 16.51 -1.90
C VAL A 321 -18.86 18.00 -1.77
N ALA A 322 -17.82 18.49 -2.45
CA ALA A 322 -17.48 19.91 -2.45
C ALA A 322 -18.62 20.77 -3.05
N LYS A 323 -19.29 20.29 -4.10
CA LYS A 323 -20.48 20.97 -4.68
C LYS A 323 -21.60 21.13 -3.66
N LYS A 324 -21.88 20.11 -2.84
CA LYS A 324 -22.86 20.23 -1.74
C LYS A 324 -22.43 21.25 -0.68
N GLN A 325 -21.14 21.24 -0.29
CA GLN A 325 -20.61 22.21 0.67
C GLN A 325 -20.73 23.64 0.17
N PHE A 326 -20.54 23.85 -1.12
CA PHE A 326 -20.75 25.12 -1.81
C PHE A 326 -22.20 25.63 -1.78
N ILE A 327 -23.18 24.73 -1.94
CA ILE A 327 -24.61 25.08 -1.78
C ILE A 327 -24.88 25.53 -0.33
N GLY A 328 -24.25 24.87 0.65
CA GLY A 328 -24.28 25.32 2.04
C GLY A 328 -23.68 26.72 2.23
N LEU A 329 -22.51 26.98 1.64
CA LEU A 329 -21.83 28.28 1.73
C LEU A 329 -22.67 29.41 1.11
N THR A 330 -23.27 29.20 -0.06
CA THR A 330 -24.12 30.20 -0.73
C THR A 330 -25.41 30.49 0.06
N SER A 331 -25.93 29.51 0.78
CA SER A 331 -27.06 29.70 1.70
C SER A 331 -26.71 30.62 2.88
N ILE A 332 -25.49 30.51 3.40
CA ILE A 332 -24.97 31.38 4.47
C ILE A 332 -24.57 32.76 3.92
N ARG A 333 -24.00 32.81 2.71
CA ARG A 333 -23.48 34.02 2.07
C ARG A 333 -24.14 34.27 0.72
N LYS A 334 -25.29 34.95 0.79
CA LYS A 334 -26.13 35.29 -0.38
C LYS A 334 -25.44 36.10 -1.49
N ASN A 335 -24.30 36.72 -1.20
CA ASN A 335 -23.58 37.58 -2.14
C ASN A 335 -22.42 36.87 -2.85
N ILE A 336 -22.16 35.58 -2.57
CA ILE A 336 -21.13 34.80 -3.26
C ILE A 336 -21.76 34.04 -4.42
N THR A 337 -21.24 34.27 -5.61
CA THR A 337 -21.47 33.51 -6.83
C THR A 337 -20.32 32.54 -7.04
N LEU A 338 -20.66 31.28 -7.22
CA LEU A 338 -19.72 30.23 -7.58
C LEU A 338 -19.72 30.09 -9.10
N LEU A 339 -18.53 30.14 -9.70
CA LEU A 339 -18.36 29.79 -11.10
C LEU A 339 -17.59 28.48 -11.15
N SER A 340 -18.33 27.42 -11.48
CA SER A 340 -17.77 26.19 -11.99
C SER A 340 -18.24 26.05 -13.43
N SER A 341 -17.31 26.01 -14.36
CA SER A 341 -17.54 25.56 -15.71
C SER A 341 -18.18 24.16 -15.62
N PRO A 342 -19.25 23.90 -16.38
CA PRO A 342 -19.76 22.55 -16.50
C PRO A 342 -18.60 21.71 -17.02
N SER A 343 -18.17 20.74 -16.20
CA SER A 343 -17.18 19.75 -16.62
C SER A 343 -17.74 19.11 -17.87
N ILE A 344 -17.16 19.45 -19.03
CA ILE A 344 -17.41 18.74 -20.27
C ILE A 344 -16.89 17.33 -19.99
N SER A 345 -17.79 16.40 -19.68
CA SER A 345 -17.49 14.99 -19.71
C SER A 345 -17.21 14.67 -21.17
N VAL A 346 -15.95 14.83 -21.57
CA VAL A 346 -15.47 14.18 -22.77
C VAL A 346 -15.39 12.72 -22.36
N ASP A 347 -16.47 11.99 -22.62
CA ASP A 347 -16.44 10.54 -22.72
C ASP A 347 -15.50 10.26 -23.89
N VAL A 348 -14.20 10.17 -23.60
CA VAL A 348 -13.22 9.62 -24.53
C VAL A 348 -13.49 8.12 -24.48
N ASP A 349 -14.44 7.68 -25.31
CA ASP A 349 -14.50 6.31 -25.78
C ASP A 349 -13.18 6.06 -26.53
N ASP A 350 -12.18 5.51 -25.82
CA ASP A 350 -10.95 5.03 -26.43
C ASP A 350 -11.30 3.86 -27.38
N GLU A 351 -11.13 4.09 -28.69
CA GLU A 351 -11.08 3.08 -29.77
C GLU A 351 -9.80 2.24 -29.73
#